data_AF-A0AAW2PLH4-F1
#
_entry.id   AF-A0AAW2PLH4-F1
#
_cell.length_a   1.000
_cell.length_b   1.000
_cell.length_c   1.000
_cell.angle_alpha   90.00
_cell.angle_beta   90.00
_cell.angle_gamma   90.00
#
_symmetry.space_group_name_H-M   'P 1'
#
loop_
_entity.id
_entity.type
_entity.pdbx_description
1 polymer ?
#
loop_
_entity_poly.entity_id
_entity_poly.type
_entity_poly.pdbx_seq_one_letter_code
_entity_poly.pdbx_strand_id
1 'polypeptide(L)'
;MANARSMIMADKEIQSIFAPNGTLLIEGQTLRLKKLADTLAAIAKDGMSIFYNGSIAQGFGGRHYKSRWNSHKGRLAEISCYREGAFGCSCGIKMVTIPPPASGGAVVILILKALSMYNMTGVPTTLLVHRMVEALKWSQLNDHGTSHICIVDRQRNVVTMTTSINTHFGSRFMSPSTGIFLNNQMHDFSIPTSKVSPGAPTNYVSPFKRPLSSMAPAILEKGGRVKAVVGSAGGLLIPDAVSQLYPIVLLHENYSSSVGDRYAFSVRTLNELKRKGHQLKRAASVMTVCLCGSSFQR
;
A
#
# COMPACT_ATOMS: atom_id res chain seq x y z
N MET A 1 5.67 -1.87 20.03
CA MET A 1 5.76 -0.62 19.23
C MET A 1 5.23 0.52 20.09
N ALA A 2 5.99 1.62 20.21
CA ALA A 2 5.49 2.81 20.90
C ALA A 2 4.23 3.34 20.18
N ASN A 3 3.15 3.51 20.95
CA ASN A 3 1.83 3.97 20.51
C ASN A 3 1.96 5.36 19.85
N ALA A 4 1.19 5.66 18.80
CA ALA A 4 1.18 6.96 18.13
C ALA A 4 1.04 8.13 19.12
N ARG A 5 0.26 7.95 20.20
CA ARG A 5 0.14 8.90 21.31
C ARG A 5 1.48 9.25 21.96
N SER A 6 2.30 8.26 22.29
CA SER A 6 3.58 8.52 22.97
C SER A 6 4.56 9.26 22.07
N MET A 7 4.50 9.01 20.76
CA MET A 7 5.32 9.73 19.79
C MET A 7 4.88 11.19 19.67
N ILE A 8 3.58 11.43 19.46
CA ILE A 8 3.02 12.78 19.34
C ILE A 8 3.36 13.63 20.56
N MET A 9 3.23 13.06 21.76
CA MET A 9 3.50 13.79 23.02
C MET A 9 4.99 14.01 23.30
N ALA A 10 5.90 13.28 22.63
CA ALA A 10 7.33 13.39 22.87
C ALA A 10 7.99 14.54 22.08
N ASP A 11 7.39 14.97 20.96
CA ASP A 11 7.91 16.04 20.12
C ASP A 11 6.99 17.28 20.23
N LYS A 12 7.52 18.39 20.75
CA LYS A 12 6.73 19.61 21.00
C LYS A 12 6.10 20.18 19.73
N GLU A 13 6.75 20.02 18.58
CA GLU A 13 6.25 20.56 17.33
C GLU A 13 5.09 19.70 16.79
N ILE A 14 5.25 18.38 16.81
CA ILE A 14 4.16 17.45 16.47
C ILE A 14 3.01 17.59 17.48
N GLN A 15 3.32 17.70 18.77
CA GLN A 15 2.35 17.93 19.83
C GLN A 15 1.53 19.21 19.58
N SER A 16 2.16 20.32 19.17
CA SER A 16 1.44 21.57 18.90
C SER A 16 0.39 21.44 17.78
N ILE A 17 0.52 20.44 16.90
CA ILE A 17 -0.39 20.17 15.79
C ILE A 17 -1.49 19.18 16.20
N PHE A 18 -1.10 18.06 16.80
CA PHE A 18 -1.99 16.94 17.08
C PHE A 18 -2.54 16.93 18.51
N ALA A 19 -1.98 17.74 19.40
CA ALA A 19 -2.40 17.93 20.79
C ALA A 19 -2.20 19.39 21.27
N PRO A 20 -2.80 20.39 20.60
CA PRO A 20 -2.54 21.81 20.88
C PRO A 20 -2.85 22.22 22.32
N ASN A 21 -3.82 21.56 22.97
CA ASN A 21 -4.22 21.82 24.35
C ASN A 21 -3.63 20.79 25.35
N GLY A 22 -2.57 20.07 24.96
CA GLY A 22 -1.97 18.99 25.76
C GLY A 22 -2.73 17.66 25.71
N THR A 23 -3.92 17.63 25.10
CA THR A 23 -4.71 16.42 24.82
C THR A 23 -4.78 16.19 23.31
N LEU A 24 -4.75 14.91 22.89
CA LEU A 24 -4.86 14.56 21.48
C LEU A 24 -6.18 15.05 20.90
N LEU A 25 -6.12 15.54 19.67
CA LEU A 25 -7.32 15.82 18.88
C LEU A 25 -8.14 14.54 18.73
N ILE A 26 -9.46 14.69 18.88
CA ILE A 26 -10.45 13.62 18.72
C ILE A 26 -11.28 13.84 17.46
N GLU A 27 -12.03 12.81 17.06
CA GLU A 27 -12.96 12.89 15.93
C GLU A 27 -13.91 14.09 16.05
N GLY A 28 -14.14 14.78 14.94
CA GLY A 28 -14.92 16.02 14.89
C GLY A 28 -14.13 17.31 15.16
N GLN A 29 -12.92 17.23 15.72
CA GLN A 29 -12.05 18.41 15.90
C GLN A 29 -11.24 18.74 14.64
N THR A 30 -10.89 20.03 14.48
CA THR A 30 -10.14 20.51 13.32
C THR A 30 -8.64 20.30 13.50
N LEU A 31 -8.03 19.55 12.59
CA LEU A 31 -6.56 19.44 12.43
C LEU A 31 -6.10 20.47 11.38
N ARG A 32 -5.10 21.31 11.72
CA ARG A 32 -4.53 22.31 10.80
C ARG A 32 -3.05 22.04 10.54
N LEU A 33 -2.70 21.75 9.28
CA LEU A 33 -1.32 21.49 8.84
C LEU A 33 -0.75 22.67 8.05
N LYS A 34 -0.62 23.84 8.69
CA LYS A 34 -0.25 25.10 8.00
C LYS A 34 1.06 25.00 7.21
N LYS A 35 2.14 24.49 7.83
CA LYS A 35 3.44 24.35 7.17
C LYS A 35 3.40 23.42 5.96
N LEU A 36 2.62 22.34 6.06
CA LEU A 36 2.42 21.42 4.95
C LEU A 36 1.65 22.12 3.82
N ALA A 37 0.61 22.89 4.15
CA ALA A 37 -0.15 23.66 3.17
C ALA A 37 0.74 24.67 2.43
N ASP A 38 1.58 25.43 3.16
CA ASP A 38 2.53 26.38 2.58
C ASP A 38 3.53 25.66 1.64
N THR A 39 4.00 24.48 2.05
CA THR A 39 4.92 23.67 1.24
C THR A 39 4.25 23.16 -0.03
N LEU A 40 3.03 22.64 0.06
CA LEU A 40 2.27 22.17 -1.11
C LEU A 40 1.92 23.34 -2.05
N ALA A 41 1.60 24.52 -1.51
CA ALA A 41 1.36 25.72 -2.30
C ALA A 41 2.61 26.17 -3.07
N ALA A 42 3.78 26.13 -2.44
CA ALA A 42 5.05 26.42 -3.10
C ALA A 42 5.32 25.42 -4.24
N ILE A 43 5.11 24.12 -4.01
CA ILE A 43 5.28 23.08 -5.05
C ILE A 43 4.29 23.29 -6.20
N ALA A 44 3.05 23.64 -5.91
CA ALA A 44 2.03 23.91 -6.93
C ALA A 44 2.38 25.11 -7.80
N LYS A 45 3.02 26.14 -7.22
CA LYS A 45 3.42 27.37 -7.92
C LYS A 45 4.71 27.20 -8.73
N ASP A 46 5.75 26.65 -8.10
CA ASP A 46 7.12 26.66 -8.63
C ASP A 46 7.58 25.29 -9.16
N GLY A 47 6.73 24.27 -9.04
CA GLY A 47 6.95 22.90 -9.55
C GLY A 47 7.75 21.99 -8.60
N MET A 48 7.92 20.72 -8.98
CA MET A 48 8.62 19.73 -8.14
C MET A 48 10.13 19.95 -8.01
N SER A 49 10.74 20.78 -8.86
CA SER A 49 12.18 21.06 -8.81
C SER A 49 12.59 21.70 -7.48
N ILE A 50 11.73 22.55 -6.89
CA ILE A 50 12.03 23.19 -5.60
C ILE A 50 12.07 22.21 -4.44
N PHE A 51 11.34 21.09 -4.56
CA PHE A 51 11.33 20.00 -3.58
C PHE A 51 12.65 19.22 -3.58
N TYR A 52 13.18 18.93 -4.77
CA TYR A 52 14.36 18.08 -4.93
C TYR A 52 15.68 18.84 -4.93
N ASN A 53 15.71 20.00 -5.59
CA ASN A 53 16.94 20.78 -5.82
C ASN A 53 16.88 22.19 -5.22
N GLY A 54 15.72 22.62 -4.70
CA GLY A 54 15.50 23.99 -4.24
C GLY A 54 15.50 24.17 -2.72
N SER A 55 14.78 25.20 -2.27
CA SER A 55 14.72 25.64 -0.87
C SER A 55 14.12 24.59 0.07
N ILE A 56 13.12 23.83 -0.38
CA ILE A 56 12.50 22.76 0.40
C ILE A 56 13.51 21.64 0.68
N ALA A 57 14.32 21.27 -0.31
CA ALA A 57 15.36 20.26 -0.15
C ALA A 57 16.31 20.63 1.00
N GLN A 58 16.63 21.92 1.19
CA GLN A 58 17.50 22.37 2.28
C GLN A 58 16.87 22.20 3.67
N GLY A 59 15.54 22.23 3.75
CA GLY A 59 14.75 22.15 4.99
C GLY A 59 14.65 20.76 5.62
N PHE A 60 14.95 19.69 4.87
CA PHE A 60 14.92 18.32 5.41
C PHE A 60 16.09 17.99 6.33
N GLY A 61 17.19 18.74 6.26
CA GLY A 61 18.44 18.41 6.97
C GLY A 61 18.37 18.45 8.49
N GLY A 62 17.37 19.09 9.12
CA GLY A 62 17.29 19.26 10.57
C GLY A 62 18.61 19.77 11.21
N ARG A 63 18.73 19.73 12.54
CA ARG A 63 20.04 19.93 13.21
C ARG A 63 20.89 18.65 13.23
N HIS A 64 20.25 17.47 13.26
CA HIS A 64 20.93 16.17 13.39
C HIS A 64 21.38 15.54 12.05
N TYR A 65 20.79 15.93 10.91
CA TYR A 65 21.09 15.33 9.60
C TYR A 65 21.80 16.30 8.65
N LYS A 66 22.09 17.53 9.08
CA LYS A 66 22.60 18.63 8.23
C LYS A 66 23.93 18.30 7.54
N SER A 67 24.83 17.61 8.24
CA SER A 67 26.13 17.19 7.69
C SER A 67 26.00 16.06 6.65
N ARG A 68 25.10 15.08 6.89
CA ARG A 68 24.89 13.91 6.01
C ARG A 68 24.02 14.23 4.79
N TRP A 69 23.08 15.16 4.94
CA TRP A 69 22.14 15.59 3.89
C TRP A 69 22.83 16.42 2.80
N ASN A 70 23.78 17.29 3.17
CA ASN A 70 24.52 18.11 2.21
C ASN A 70 25.30 17.27 1.17
N SER A 71 25.77 16.07 1.53
CA SER A 71 26.43 15.15 0.59
C SER A 71 25.48 14.50 -0.42
N HIS A 72 24.15 14.67 -0.31
CA HIS A 72 23.15 13.97 -1.15
C HIS A 72 22.23 14.91 -1.96
N LYS A 73 22.40 16.24 -1.83
CA LYS A 73 21.54 17.29 -2.42
C LYS A 73 21.33 17.21 -3.94
N GLY A 74 22.25 16.63 -4.71
CA GLY A 74 22.13 16.50 -6.17
C GLY A 74 21.40 15.26 -6.68
N ARG A 75 20.93 14.36 -5.79
CA ARG A 75 20.58 12.98 -6.17
C ARG A 75 19.11 12.61 -6.01
N LEU A 76 18.27 13.52 -5.51
CA LEU A 76 16.83 13.28 -5.43
C LEU A 76 16.14 13.44 -6.80
N ALA A 77 16.76 14.18 -7.73
CA ALA A 77 16.25 14.44 -9.07
C ALA A 77 16.40 13.26 -10.06
N GLU A 78 17.21 12.23 -9.74
CA GLU A 78 17.45 11.07 -10.61
C GLU A 78 16.38 9.97 -10.50
N ILE A 79 15.33 10.18 -9.72
CA ILE A 79 14.27 9.18 -9.49
C ILE A 79 13.19 9.30 -10.59
N SER A 80 13.58 9.11 -11.85
CA SER A 80 12.59 8.84 -12.91
C SER A 80 12.19 7.36 -12.84
N CYS A 81 10.90 7.11 -12.57
CA CYS A 81 10.37 5.77 -12.29
C CYS A 81 9.43 5.23 -13.38
N TYR A 82 9.62 5.59 -14.65
CA TYR A 82 8.88 4.89 -15.69
C TYR A 82 9.39 3.45 -15.83
N ARG A 83 8.49 2.49 -15.65
CA ARG A 83 8.72 1.07 -15.91
C ARG A 83 7.50 0.52 -16.60
N GLU A 84 7.72 -0.34 -17.59
CA GLU A 84 6.65 -1.14 -18.15
C GLU A 84 6.05 -2.04 -17.06
N GLY A 85 4.74 -2.26 -17.13
CA GLY A 85 4.03 -3.10 -16.17
C GLY A 85 4.51 -4.56 -16.21
N ALA A 86 4.45 -5.24 -15.07
CA ALA A 86 4.47 -6.69 -15.03
C ALA A 86 3.08 -7.23 -15.40
N PHE A 87 3.04 -8.34 -16.14
CA PHE A 87 1.79 -8.93 -16.62
C PHE A 87 1.63 -10.38 -16.18
N GLY A 88 0.42 -10.76 -15.81
CA GLY A 88 0.03 -12.14 -15.59
C GLY A 88 -1.34 -12.42 -16.19
N CYS A 89 -1.57 -13.63 -16.68
CA CYS A 89 -2.86 -14.04 -17.25
C CYS A 89 -3.37 -15.29 -16.55
N SER A 90 -4.63 -15.25 -16.09
CA SER A 90 -5.32 -16.38 -15.49
C SER A 90 -6.82 -16.30 -15.81
N CYS A 91 -7.47 -17.43 -16.14
CA CYS A 91 -8.92 -17.48 -16.39
C CYS A 91 -9.46 -16.39 -17.38
N GLY A 92 -8.68 -16.01 -18.40
CA GLY A 92 -9.07 -15.00 -19.39
C GLY A 92 -8.97 -13.53 -18.92
N ILE A 93 -8.48 -13.28 -17.71
CA ILE A 93 -8.15 -11.93 -17.22
C ILE A 93 -6.64 -11.74 -17.30
N LYS A 94 -6.24 -10.61 -17.88
CA LYS A 94 -4.88 -10.09 -17.88
C LYS A 94 -4.75 -9.06 -16.75
N MET A 95 -3.83 -9.31 -15.82
CA MET A 95 -3.47 -8.38 -14.78
C MET A 95 -2.23 -7.59 -15.21
N VAL A 96 -2.30 -6.28 -15.11
CA VAL A 96 -1.17 -5.34 -15.25
C VAL A 96 -0.84 -4.81 -13.87
N THR A 97 0.41 -4.90 -13.45
CA THR A 97 0.87 -4.44 -12.13
C THR A 97 2.30 -3.90 -12.22
N ILE A 98 2.88 -3.51 -11.09
CA ILE A 98 4.23 -2.96 -11.06
C ILE A 98 5.29 -4.07 -11.00
N PRO A 99 6.43 -3.93 -11.71
CA PRO A 99 7.55 -4.87 -11.62
C PRO A 99 8.38 -4.66 -10.34
N PRO A 100 9.42 -5.49 -10.09
CA PRO A 100 10.41 -5.25 -9.04
C PRO A 100 10.92 -3.79 -9.05
N PRO A 101 11.27 -3.19 -7.90
CA PRO A 101 11.50 -3.81 -6.59
C PRO A 101 10.23 -4.09 -5.78
N ALA A 102 9.04 -3.82 -6.32
CA ALA A 102 7.80 -4.31 -5.70
C ALA A 102 7.59 -5.79 -6.01
N SER A 103 7.35 -6.61 -4.98
CA SER A 103 7.06 -8.03 -5.10
C SER A 103 5.56 -8.33 -5.14
N GLY A 104 4.71 -7.41 -4.67
CA GLY A 104 3.30 -7.70 -4.46
C GLY A 104 2.57 -8.16 -5.72
N GLY A 105 2.83 -7.49 -6.85
CA GLY A 105 2.29 -7.89 -8.15
C GLY A 105 2.70 -9.31 -8.57
N ALA A 106 3.99 -9.66 -8.43
CA ALA A 106 4.50 -10.99 -8.76
C ALA A 106 3.92 -12.09 -7.84
N VAL A 107 3.76 -11.79 -6.55
CA VAL A 107 3.13 -12.69 -5.57
C VAL A 107 1.66 -12.93 -5.93
N VAL A 108 0.91 -11.88 -6.27
CA VAL A 108 -0.48 -12.03 -6.74
C VAL A 108 -0.53 -12.89 -8.00
N ILE A 109 0.31 -12.62 -9.00
CA ILE A 109 0.33 -13.42 -10.25
C ILE A 109 0.60 -14.91 -9.94
N LEU A 110 1.53 -15.21 -9.03
CA LEU A 110 1.83 -16.58 -8.59
C LEU A 110 0.61 -17.23 -7.92
N ILE A 111 -0.05 -16.54 -6.99
CA ILE A 111 -1.26 -17.00 -6.30
C ILE A 111 -2.37 -17.29 -7.33
N LEU A 112 -2.59 -16.38 -8.27
CA LEU A 112 -3.62 -16.52 -9.31
C LEU A 112 -3.31 -17.68 -10.27
N LYS A 113 -2.03 -17.93 -10.56
CA LYS A 113 -1.62 -19.08 -11.36
C LYS A 113 -1.85 -20.38 -10.61
N ALA A 114 -1.55 -20.42 -9.31
CA ALA A 114 -1.83 -21.57 -8.47
C ALA A 114 -3.33 -21.88 -8.39
N LEU A 115 -4.15 -20.85 -8.16
CA LEU A 115 -5.61 -20.97 -8.11
C LEU A 115 -6.22 -21.40 -9.45
N SER A 116 -5.60 -21.02 -10.58
CA SER A 116 -6.08 -21.41 -11.93
C SER A 116 -6.05 -22.92 -12.18
N MET A 117 -5.31 -23.69 -11.37
CA MET A 117 -5.26 -25.14 -11.46
C MET A 117 -6.49 -25.83 -10.82
N TYR A 118 -7.34 -25.07 -10.12
CA TYR A 118 -8.51 -25.58 -9.42
C TYR A 118 -9.80 -24.99 -10.01
N ASN A 119 -10.90 -25.75 -9.96
CA ASN A 119 -12.20 -25.23 -10.35
C ASN A 119 -12.73 -24.23 -9.31
N MET A 120 -12.71 -22.94 -9.61
CA MET A 120 -13.14 -21.86 -8.70
C MET A 120 -14.64 -21.51 -8.82
N THR A 121 -15.32 -22.00 -9.85
CA THR A 121 -16.74 -21.72 -10.14
C THR A 121 -17.64 -22.88 -9.75
N GLY A 122 -18.85 -22.58 -9.25
CA GLY A 122 -19.85 -23.62 -8.92
C GLY A 122 -19.47 -24.50 -7.73
N VAL A 123 -18.52 -24.09 -6.91
CA VAL A 123 -18.08 -24.83 -5.72
C VAL A 123 -18.64 -24.20 -4.43
N PRO A 124 -18.84 -24.98 -3.36
CA PRO A 124 -19.26 -24.44 -2.07
C PRO A 124 -18.30 -23.35 -1.57
N THR A 125 -18.85 -22.28 -0.98
CA THR A 125 -18.06 -21.15 -0.44
C THR A 125 -16.96 -21.59 0.53
N THR A 126 -17.22 -22.63 1.32
CA THR A 126 -16.23 -23.17 2.27
C THR A 126 -15.00 -23.74 1.56
N LEU A 127 -15.19 -24.44 0.43
CA LEU A 127 -14.10 -24.97 -0.38
C LEU A 127 -13.36 -23.87 -1.13
N LEU A 128 -14.08 -22.86 -1.62
CA LEU A 128 -13.51 -21.68 -2.26
C LEU A 128 -12.55 -20.95 -1.31
N VAL A 129 -13.02 -20.63 -0.10
CA VAL A 129 -12.23 -19.93 0.92
C VAL A 129 -11.05 -20.78 1.37
N HIS A 130 -11.23 -22.10 1.54
CA HIS A 130 -10.12 -22.99 1.88
C HIS A 130 -9.00 -22.93 0.83
N ARG A 131 -9.33 -23.03 -0.47
CA ARG A 131 -8.33 -22.94 -1.55
C ARG A 131 -7.61 -21.59 -1.57
N MET A 132 -8.33 -20.50 -1.30
CA MET A 132 -7.70 -19.17 -1.16
C MET A 132 -6.72 -19.14 0.01
N VAL A 133 -7.16 -19.55 1.21
CA VAL A 133 -6.31 -19.52 2.40
C VAL A 133 -5.03 -20.33 2.16
N GLU A 134 -5.14 -21.53 1.57
CA GLU A 134 -3.98 -22.36 1.22
C GLU A 134 -3.02 -21.66 0.25
N ALA A 135 -3.54 -20.98 -0.77
CA ALA A 135 -2.71 -20.24 -1.72
C ALA A 135 -2.04 -18.99 -1.10
N LEU A 136 -2.64 -18.42 -0.05
CA LEU A 136 -2.18 -17.19 0.62
C LEU A 136 -1.23 -17.43 1.81
N LYS A 137 -0.93 -18.70 2.16
CA LYS A 137 -0.15 -19.06 3.38
C LYS A 137 1.25 -18.42 3.48
N TRP A 138 1.80 -17.88 2.39
CA TRP A 138 3.17 -17.36 2.35
C TRP A 138 3.33 -15.85 2.64
N SER A 139 2.25 -15.11 2.93
CA SER A 139 2.33 -13.66 3.18
C SER A 139 1.71 -13.29 4.53
N GLN A 140 2.51 -13.02 5.56
CA GLN A 140 1.97 -12.61 6.87
C GLN A 140 2.96 -11.72 7.64
N LEU A 141 2.70 -10.41 7.76
CA LEU A 141 2.95 -9.57 8.95
C LEU A 141 2.02 -8.36 8.92
N ASN A 142 1.65 -7.84 10.11
CA ASN A 142 0.85 -6.62 10.26
C ASN A 142 1.72 -5.38 10.04
N ASP A 143 1.35 -4.55 9.07
CA ASP A 143 1.99 -3.27 8.79
C ASP A 143 0.95 -2.21 8.36
N HIS A 144 1.21 -0.94 8.68
CA HIS A 144 0.23 0.16 8.61
C HIS A 144 0.91 1.46 8.16
N GLY A 145 0.22 2.33 7.41
CA GLY A 145 0.79 3.61 6.95
C GLY A 145 0.84 3.76 5.42
N THR A 146 0.36 2.73 4.72
CA THR A 146 0.05 2.77 3.28
C THR A 146 -1.35 3.31 3.04
N SER A 147 -1.56 4.00 1.92
CA SER A 147 -2.86 4.40 1.37
C SER A 147 -2.96 3.98 -0.09
N HIS A 148 -4.17 3.69 -0.56
CA HIS A 148 -4.42 3.32 -1.94
C HIS A 148 -5.57 4.14 -2.52
N ILE A 149 -5.44 4.56 -3.77
CA ILE A 149 -6.52 5.20 -4.53
C ILE A 149 -6.64 4.57 -5.91
N CYS A 150 -7.89 4.44 -6.38
CA CYS A 150 -8.24 4.07 -7.74
C CYS A 150 -9.06 5.21 -8.35
N ILE A 151 -8.75 5.58 -9.59
CA ILE A 151 -9.50 6.58 -10.35
C ILE A 151 -9.82 5.99 -11.73
N VAL A 152 -11.08 6.10 -12.12
CA VAL A 152 -11.56 5.80 -13.47
C VAL A 152 -12.37 7.00 -13.91
N ASP A 153 -11.98 7.66 -15.00
CA ASP A 153 -12.73 8.80 -15.52
C ASP A 153 -13.73 8.40 -16.63
N ARG A 154 -14.52 9.38 -17.10
CA ARG A 154 -15.52 9.18 -18.16
C ARG A 154 -14.90 8.77 -19.51
N GLN A 155 -13.65 9.12 -19.75
CA GLN A 155 -12.92 8.76 -20.97
C GLN A 155 -12.24 7.39 -20.86
N ARG A 156 -12.42 6.68 -19.73
CA ARG A 156 -11.77 5.39 -19.42
C ARG A 156 -10.27 5.51 -19.19
N ASN A 157 -9.76 6.70 -18.86
CA ASN A 157 -8.44 6.81 -18.27
C ASN A 157 -8.48 6.19 -16.88
N VAL A 158 -7.43 5.45 -16.55
CA VAL A 158 -7.35 4.70 -15.29
C VAL A 158 -6.06 5.01 -14.56
N VAL A 159 -6.18 5.21 -13.25
CA VAL A 159 -5.04 5.36 -12.34
C VAL A 159 -5.26 4.44 -11.14
N THR A 160 -4.27 3.60 -10.84
CA THR A 160 -4.15 2.88 -9.58
C THR A 160 -2.87 3.31 -8.91
N MET A 161 -2.97 3.80 -7.67
CA MET A 161 -1.81 4.37 -6.97
C MET A 161 -1.80 3.92 -5.52
N THR A 162 -0.71 3.25 -5.14
CA THR A 162 -0.39 2.94 -3.75
C THR A 162 0.73 3.88 -3.30
N THR A 163 0.52 4.59 -2.19
CA THR A 163 1.51 5.49 -1.59
C THR A 163 1.72 5.15 -0.11
N SER A 164 2.93 5.30 0.40
CA SER A 164 3.28 4.90 1.76
C SER A 164 4.44 5.73 2.31
N ILE A 165 4.42 5.97 3.62
CA ILE A 165 5.59 6.41 4.40
C ILE A 165 6.18 5.26 5.23
N ASN A 166 5.86 4.02 4.84
CA ASN A 166 6.02 2.78 5.58
C ASN A 166 5.10 2.75 6.81
N THR A 167 5.64 2.87 8.02
CA THR A 167 4.84 2.75 9.25
C THR A 167 4.04 4.03 9.56
N HIS A 168 3.10 3.99 10.53
CA HIS A 168 2.42 5.22 11.00
C HIS A 168 3.43 6.31 11.40
N PHE A 169 3.27 7.50 10.80
CA PHE A 169 4.18 8.64 10.93
C PHE A 169 5.62 8.39 10.46
N GLY A 170 5.86 7.32 9.70
CA GLY A 170 7.12 6.99 9.08
C GLY A 170 8.28 6.90 10.07
N SER A 171 9.32 7.69 9.84
CA SER A 171 10.49 7.80 10.74
C SER A 171 10.19 8.55 12.03
N ARG A 172 8.96 9.04 12.21
CA ARG A 172 8.53 9.88 13.34
C ARG A 172 9.26 11.22 13.41
N PHE A 173 9.86 11.61 12.29
CA PHE A 173 10.49 12.91 12.13
C PHE A 173 9.64 13.73 11.16
N MET A 174 9.13 14.86 11.65
CA MET A 174 8.49 15.88 10.84
C MET A 174 9.48 17.01 10.61
N SER A 175 9.70 17.39 9.35
CA SER A 175 10.60 18.52 9.04
C SER A 175 10.00 19.82 9.59
N PRO A 176 10.72 20.55 10.48
CA PRO A 176 10.20 21.77 11.09
C PRO A 176 9.92 22.92 10.10
N SER A 177 10.57 22.89 8.95
CA SER A 177 10.41 23.92 7.92
C SER A 177 9.27 23.63 6.94
N THR A 178 8.91 22.35 6.76
CA THR A 178 7.96 21.94 5.71
C THR A 178 6.69 21.28 6.25
N GLY A 179 6.69 20.80 7.49
CA GLY A 179 5.59 20.00 8.04
C GLY A 179 5.46 18.60 7.41
N ILE A 180 6.45 18.15 6.63
CA ILE A 180 6.45 16.84 5.98
C ILE A 180 7.03 15.79 6.93
N PHE A 181 6.30 14.69 7.14
CA PHE A 181 6.82 13.49 7.78
C PHE A 181 7.72 12.71 6.82
N LEU A 182 8.91 12.34 7.29
CA LEU A 182 9.80 11.47 6.53
C LEU A 182 9.39 10.00 6.70
N ASN A 183 9.54 9.23 5.62
CA ASN A 183 9.29 7.80 5.65
C ASN A 183 10.38 7.05 6.42
N ASN A 184 10.08 5.81 6.84
CA ASN A 184 11.07 4.85 7.32
C ASN A 184 11.21 3.65 6.37
N GLN A 185 11.17 3.85 5.06
CA GLN A 185 11.13 2.76 4.07
C GLN A 185 12.38 1.87 4.11
N MET A 186 13.53 2.38 4.56
CA MET A 186 14.75 1.57 4.73
C MET A 186 14.57 0.38 5.68
N HIS A 187 13.53 0.39 6.53
CA HIS A 187 13.16 -0.74 7.39
C HIS A 187 12.78 -2.01 6.59
N ASP A 188 12.41 -1.88 5.32
CA ASP A 188 11.99 -3.02 4.49
C ASP A 188 13.18 -3.82 3.92
N PHE A 189 14.42 -3.36 4.11
CA PHE A 189 15.59 -4.17 3.81
C PHE A 189 15.68 -5.37 4.75
N SER A 190 16.06 -6.52 4.20
CA SER A 190 16.34 -7.70 5.00
C SER A 190 17.63 -7.51 5.80
N ILE A 191 17.59 -7.94 7.06
CA ILE A 191 18.76 -7.94 7.95
C ILE A 191 19.32 -9.36 7.99
N PRO A 192 20.59 -9.60 7.62
CA PRO A 192 21.17 -10.94 7.52
C PRO A 192 21.03 -11.79 8.79
N THR A 193 21.01 -11.14 9.96
CA THR A 193 21.00 -11.76 11.28
C THR A 193 19.61 -11.81 11.93
N SER A 194 18.54 -11.45 11.21
CA SER A 194 17.19 -11.46 11.77
C SER A 194 16.74 -12.89 12.11
N LYS A 195 16.33 -13.11 13.36
CA LYS A 195 15.71 -14.38 13.81
C LYS A 195 14.22 -14.49 13.48
N VAL A 196 13.60 -13.39 13.01
CA VAL A 196 12.14 -13.28 12.82
C VAL A 196 11.72 -13.60 11.37
N SER A 197 12.61 -13.42 10.41
CA SER A 197 12.37 -13.79 9.01
C SER A 197 13.68 -14.18 8.36
N PRO A 198 13.70 -15.23 7.51
CA PRO A 198 14.91 -15.60 6.78
C PRO A 198 15.39 -14.39 5.97
N GLY A 199 16.66 -14.00 6.18
CA GLY A 199 17.22 -12.87 5.45
C GLY A 199 17.25 -13.18 3.96
N ALA A 200 16.70 -12.29 3.13
CA ALA A 200 16.81 -12.39 1.67
C ALA A 200 18.03 -11.61 1.19
N PRO A 201 19.13 -12.25 0.75
CA PRO A 201 20.36 -11.54 0.37
C PRO A 201 20.16 -10.53 -0.76
N THR A 202 19.25 -10.85 -1.69
CA THR A 202 18.82 -9.97 -2.79
C THR A 202 18.14 -8.69 -2.31
N ASN A 203 17.71 -8.62 -1.04
CA ASN A 203 17.12 -7.46 -0.39
C ASN A 203 17.96 -6.98 0.82
N TYR A 204 19.26 -7.24 0.86
CA TYR A 204 20.14 -6.56 1.82
C TYR A 204 20.37 -5.10 1.42
N VAL A 205 20.59 -4.24 2.42
CA VAL A 205 20.84 -2.81 2.21
C VAL A 205 22.14 -2.60 1.43
N SER A 206 22.08 -1.74 0.43
CA SER A 206 23.27 -1.23 -0.27
C SER A 206 23.03 0.22 -0.69
N PRO A 207 24.09 1.02 -0.89
CA PRO A 207 23.94 2.39 -1.38
C PRO A 207 23.08 2.45 -2.65
N PHE A 208 22.17 3.44 -2.72
CA PHE A 208 21.26 3.71 -3.86
C PHE A 208 20.26 2.61 -4.22
N LYS A 209 20.30 1.47 -3.54
CA LYS A 209 19.31 0.41 -3.74
C LYS A 209 17.98 0.83 -3.11
N ARG A 210 16.89 0.47 -3.79
CA ARG A 210 15.55 0.59 -3.23
C ARG A 210 15.19 -0.71 -2.50
N PRO A 211 14.60 -0.63 -1.30
CA PRO A 211 14.16 -1.82 -0.58
C PRO A 211 13.00 -2.49 -1.32
N LEU A 212 12.82 -3.79 -1.05
CA LEU A 212 11.66 -4.56 -1.49
C LEU A 212 10.35 -3.92 -0.98
N SER A 213 9.30 -3.95 -1.80
CA SER A 213 7.98 -3.44 -1.42
C SER A 213 6.87 -4.45 -1.68
N SER A 214 5.89 -4.56 -0.78
CA SER A 214 4.72 -5.43 -0.98
C SER A 214 3.57 -4.78 -1.74
N MET A 215 3.74 -3.55 -2.22
CA MET A 215 2.72 -2.86 -3.00
C MET A 215 2.31 -3.67 -4.24
N ALA A 216 1.00 -3.73 -4.49
CA ALA A 216 0.41 -4.43 -5.64
C ALA A 216 -0.75 -3.62 -6.28
N PRO A 217 -0.55 -2.35 -6.68
CA PRO A 217 -1.53 -1.67 -7.53
C PRO A 217 -1.71 -2.46 -8.83
N ALA A 218 -2.96 -2.68 -9.25
CA ALA A 218 -3.24 -3.53 -10.39
C ALA A 218 -4.43 -3.07 -11.23
N ILE A 219 -4.29 -3.24 -12.55
CA ILE A 219 -5.34 -3.05 -13.55
C ILE A 219 -5.67 -4.43 -14.10
N LEU A 220 -6.96 -4.78 -14.12
CA LEU A 220 -7.46 -6.05 -14.61
C LEU A 220 -8.17 -5.84 -15.93
N GLU A 221 -7.74 -6.53 -16.97
CA GLU A 221 -8.26 -6.47 -18.34
C GLU A 221 -8.90 -7.81 -18.72
N LYS A 222 -10.01 -7.78 -19.47
CA LYS A 222 -10.65 -8.97 -20.07
C LYS A 222 -11.09 -8.63 -21.49
N GLY A 223 -10.67 -9.42 -22.47
CA GLY A 223 -10.98 -9.17 -23.88
C GLY A 223 -10.46 -7.81 -24.38
N GLY A 224 -9.25 -7.42 -23.96
CA GLY A 224 -8.61 -6.15 -24.37
C GLY A 224 -9.25 -4.89 -23.77
N ARG A 225 -10.14 -5.02 -22.78
CA ARG A 225 -10.78 -3.88 -22.10
C ARG A 225 -10.54 -3.93 -20.60
N VAL A 226 -10.29 -2.78 -19.98
CA VAL A 226 -10.22 -2.68 -18.51
C VAL A 226 -11.55 -3.09 -17.90
N LYS A 227 -11.50 -4.00 -16.94
CA LYS A 227 -12.65 -4.50 -16.16
C LYS A 227 -12.64 -3.99 -14.73
N ALA A 228 -11.47 -3.93 -14.10
CA ALA A 228 -11.35 -3.43 -12.76
C ALA A 228 -10.00 -2.77 -12.52
N VAL A 229 -9.98 -1.83 -11.58
CA VAL A 229 -8.78 -1.18 -11.07
C VAL A 229 -8.77 -1.42 -9.57
N VAL A 230 -7.72 -2.05 -9.07
CA VAL A 230 -7.68 -2.60 -7.71
C VAL A 230 -6.36 -2.32 -7.00
N GLY A 231 -6.44 -2.25 -5.69
CA GLY A 231 -5.28 -2.28 -4.81
C GLY A 231 -5.69 -2.26 -3.34
N SER A 232 -4.70 -2.20 -2.47
CA SER A 232 -4.89 -2.29 -1.03
C SER A 232 -3.84 -1.48 -0.28
N ALA A 233 -4.16 -1.15 0.96
CA ALA A 233 -3.20 -0.74 1.98
C ALA A 233 -3.03 -1.87 3.02
N GLY A 234 -1.93 -1.85 3.78
CA GLY A 234 -1.66 -2.82 4.86
C GLY A 234 -0.34 -3.58 4.76
N GLY A 235 0.68 -2.98 4.15
CA GLY A 235 2.03 -3.55 4.02
C GLY A 235 2.07 -4.97 3.45
N LEU A 236 2.54 -5.96 4.22
CA LEU A 236 2.65 -7.35 3.75
C LEU A 236 1.29 -8.00 3.44
N LEU A 237 0.16 -7.44 3.90
CA LEU A 237 -1.18 -7.95 3.60
C LEU A 237 -1.71 -7.49 2.24
N ILE A 238 -1.02 -6.56 1.56
CA ILE A 238 -1.47 -6.01 0.27
C ILE A 238 -1.65 -7.10 -0.80
N PRO A 239 -0.70 -8.04 -1.02
CA PRO A 239 -0.86 -9.07 -2.05
C PRO A 239 -2.05 -10.00 -1.75
N ASP A 240 -2.30 -10.31 -0.48
CA ASP A 240 -3.41 -11.17 -0.08
C ASP A 240 -4.76 -10.51 -0.32
N ALA A 241 -4.87 -9.24 0.04
CA ALA A 241 -6.07 -8.44 -0.18
C ALA A 241 -6.37 -8.29 -1.67
N VAL A 242 -5.35 -7.98 -2.48
CA VAL A 242 -5.52 -7.87 -3.94
C VAL A 242 -5.90 -9.20 -4.59
N SER A 243 -5.32 -10.32 -4.12
CA SER A 243 -5.65 -11.66 -4.64
C SER A 243 -7.09 -12.07 -4.36
N GLN A 244 -7.64 -11.69 -3.20
CA GLN A 244 -9.04 -11.97 -2.84
C GLN A 244 -10.06 -11.28 -3.75
N LEU A 245 -9.69 -10.15 -4.36
CA LEU A 245 -10.56 -9.40 -5.28
C LEU A 245 -10.74 -10.09 -6.63
N TYR A 246 -9.84 -11.00 -6.98
CA TYR A 246 -9.85 -11.65 -8.29
C TYR A 246 -11.14 -12.45 -8.57
N PRO A 247 -11.64 -13.29 -7.65
CA PRO A 247 -12.95 -13.93 -7.79
C PRO A 247 -14.11 -12.94 -7.85
N ILE A 248 -14.04 -11.79 -7.17
CA ILE A 248 -15.10 -10.77 -7.30
C ILE A 248 -15.15 -10.27 -8.75
N VAL A 249 -13.98 -9.99 -9.33
CA VAL A 249 -13.87 -9.53 -10.73
C VAL A 249 -14.17 -10.63 -11.75
N LEU A 250 -13.87 -11.90 -11.43
CA LEU A 250 -14.19 -13.06 -12.27
C LEU A 250 -15.67 -13.45 -12.23
N LEU A 251 -16.30 -13.40 -11.06
CA LEU A 251 -17.58 -14.04 -10.78
C LEU A 251 -18.76 -13.06 -10.67
N HIS A 252 -18.49 -11.77 -10.40
CA HIS A 252 -19.54 -10.78 -10.22
C HIS A 252 -19.33 -9.58 -11.17
N GLU A 253 -20.14 -9.51 -12.22
CA GLU A 253 -20.19 -8.36 -13.13
C GLU A 253 -20.86 -7.12 -12.48
N ASN A 254 -21.60 -7.32 -11.39
CA ASN A 254 -22.29 -6.28 -10.62
C ASN A 254 -21.81 -6.29 -9.17
N TYR A 255 -20.66 -5.69 -8.90
CA TYR A 255 -20.25 -5.40 -7.54
C TYR A 255 -20.18 -3.88 -7.32
N SER A 256 -20.90 -3.40 -6.31
CA SER A 256 -20.87 -2.00 -5.88
C SER A 256 -20.62 -2.03 -4.38
N SER A 257 -19.37 -1.84 -3.96
CA SER A 257 -19.10 -1.64 -2.54
C SER A 257 -19.40 -0.20 -2.17
N SER A 258 -20.32 0.00 -1.23
CA SER A 258 -20.33 1.23 -0.44
C SER A 258 -19.07 1.28 0.43
N VAL A 259 -18.59 2.48 0.73
CA VAL A 259 -17.52 2.68 1.70
C VAL A 259 -17.92 2.01 3.03
N GLY A 260 -17.20 0.97 3.44
CA GLY A 260 -17.37 0.34 4.75
C GLY A 260 -17.94 -1.09 4.79
N ASP A 261 -18.10 -1.78 3.66
CA ASP A 261 -18.53 -3.18 3.67
C ASP A 261 -17.49 -4.07 4.40
N ARG A 262 -17.85 -4.54 5.61
CA ARG A 262 -17.03 -5.49 6.37
C ARG A 262 -17.29 -6.89 5.86
N TYR A 263 -16.35 -7.45 5.09
CA TYR A 263 -16.38 -8.87 4.75
C TYR A 263 -16.13 -9.70 6.02
N ALA A 264 -17.17 -10.40 6.46
CA ALA A 264 -17.07 -11.41 7.51
C ALA A 264 -17.38 -12.79 6.93
N PHE A 265 -16.51 -13.76 7.15
CA PHE A 265 -16.82 -15.15 6.83
C PHE A 265 -17.95 -15.66 7.71
N SER A 266 -18.87 -16.44 7.13
CA SER A 266 -19.95 -17.06 7.89
C SER A 266 -19.40 -18.00 8.97
N VAL A 267 -20.14 -18.15 10.08
CA VAL A 267 -19.77 -19.06 11.18
C VAL A 267 -19.51 -20.49 10.66
N ARG A 268 -20.32 -20.94 9.69
CA ARG A 268 -20.14 -22.24 9.02
C ARG A 268 -18.77 -22.35 8.35
N THR A 269 -18.32 -21.31 7.66
CA THR A 269 -17.01 -21.28 6.99
C THR A 269 -15.88 -21.28 8.01
N LEU A 270 -16.00 -20.47 9.07
CA LEU A 270 -15.00 -20.41 10.13
C LEU A 270 -14.84 -21.76 10.85
N ASN A 271 -15.93 -22.46 11.14
CA ASN A 271 -15.89 -23.77 11.78
C ASN A 271 -15.26 -24.83 10.88
N GLU A 272 -15.58 -24.82 9.58
CA GLU A 272 -14.99 -25.76 8.62
C GLU A 272 -13.48 -25.54 8.45
N LEU A 273 -13.02 -24.29 8.41
CA LEU A 273 -11.59 -23.97 8.39
C LEU A 273 -10.89 -24.46 9.66
N LYS A 274 -11.47 -24.23 10.85
CA LYS A 274 -10.94 -24.77 12.11
C LYS A 274 -10.86 -26.30 12.09
N ARG A 275 -11.89 -26.98 11.60
CA ARG A 275 -11.93 -28.45 11.44
C ARG A 275 -10.80 -28.97 10.53
N LYS A 276 -10.43 -28.19 9.51
CA LYS A 276 -9.30 -28.47 8.62
C LYS A 276 -7.94 -28.07 9.21
N GLY A 277 -7.87 -27.69 10.48
CA GLY A 277 -6.62 -27.39 11.21
C GLY A 277 -6.14 -25.94 11.09
N HIS A 278 -6.95 -25.02 10.53
CA HIS A 278 -6.55 -23.62 10.39
C HIS A 278 -6.63 -22.86 11.72
N GLN A 279 -5.55 -22.16 12.08
CA GLN A 279 -5.52 -21.26 13.23
C GLN A 279 -6.01 -19.87 12.83
N LEU A 280 -7.26 -19.55 13.16
CA LEU A 280 -7.89 -18.29 12.75
C LEU A 280 -7.60 -17.16 13.74
N LYS A 281 -7.11 -16.03 13.24
CA LYS A 281 -6.98 -14.76 13.98
C LYS A 281 -7.83 -13.70 13.31
N ARG A 282 -8.39 -12.79 14.10
CA ARG A 282 -9.14 -11.64 13.59
C ARG A 282 -8.14 -10.60 13.06
N ALA A 283 -8.29 -10.21 11.81
CA ALA A 283 -7.50 -9.16 11.16
C ALA A 283 -8.44 -8.17 10.45
N ALA A 284 -7.98 -6.93 10.27
CA ALA A 284 -8.68 -5.92 9.48
C ALA A 284 -7.74 -5.41 8.40
N SER A 285 -8.17 -5.44 7.15
CA SER A 285 -7.48 -4.84 6.00
C SER A 285 -8.43 -3.91 5.26
N VAL A 286 -7.88 -2.90 4.58
CA VAL A 286 -8.65 -1.92 3.81
C VAL A 286 -8.32 -2.08 2.32
N MET A 287 -9.36 -2.33 1.52
CA MET A 287 -9.26 -2.54 0.07
C MET A 287 -9.91 -1.38 -0.68
N THR A 288 -9.50 -1.19 -1.93
CA THR A 288 -10.15 -0.23 -2.84
C THR A 288 -10.31 -0.85 -4.23
N VAL A 289 -11.52 -0.76 -4.76
CA VAL A 289 -11.91 -1.37 -6.04
C VAL A 289 -12.72 -0.36 -6.84
N CYS A 290 -12.35 -0.16 -8.11
CA CYS A 290 -13.21 0.49 -9.09
C CYS A 290 -13.55 -0.51 -10.18
N LEU A 291 -14.83 -0.86 -10.31
CA LEU A 291 -15.31 -1.70 -11.40
C LEU A 291 -15.69 -0.84 -12.60
N CYS A 292 -15.25 -1.27 -13.77
CA CYS A 292 -15.63 -0.69 -15.04
C CYS A 292 -16.82 -1.48 -15.61
N GLY A 293 -18.03 -1.12 -15.18
CA GLY A 293 -19.28 -1.72 -15.68
C GLY A 293 -19.54 -1.45 -17.17
N SER A 294 -20.53 -2.15 -17.73
CA SER A 294 -21.02 -2.00 -19.10
C SER A 294 -21.83 -0.71 -19.32
N SER A 295 -22.32 -0.07 -18.27
CA SER A 295 -23.13 1.15 -18.30
C SER A 295 -22.35 2.43 -18.64
N PHE A 296 -21.02 2.36 -18.72
CA PHE A 296 -20.20 3.39 -19.38
C PHE A 296 -20.02 3.04 -20.86
N GLN A 297 -21.13 3.04 -21.60
CA GLN A 297 -21.08 3.09 -23.06
C GLN A 297 -21.03 4.55 -23.51
N ARG A 298 -20.32 4.80 -24.61
CA ARG A 298 -20.39 6.07 -25.34
C ARG A 298 -21.83 6.36 -25.76
#